data_AF-A0A5K1F9I6-F1
#
_entry.id   AF-A0A5K1F9I6-F1
#
_cell.length_a   1.000
_cell.length_b   1.000
_cell.length_c   1.000
_cell.angle_alpha   90.00
_cell.angle_beta   90.00
_cell.angle_gamma   90.00
#
_symmetry.space_group_name_H-M   'P 1'
#
loop_
_entity.id
_entity.type
_entity.pdbx_description
1 polymer ?
#
loop_
_entity_poly.entity_id
_entity_poly.type
_entity_poly.pdbx_seq_one_letter_code
_entity_poly.pdbx_strand_id
1 'polypeptide(L)' 'EIPPTIVQVENLRKQSGDIPIKFAHVDHGRVSIFSYNKVELPILP' A
#
# COMPACT_ATOMS: atom_id res chain seq x y z
N GLU A 1 1.82 -15.86 -7.82
CA GLU A 1 2.80 -14.92 -7.21
C GLU A 1 2.40 -14.52 -5.80
N ILE A 2 3.38 -14.15 -4.96
CA ILE A 2 3.19 -13.89 -3.52
C ILE A 2 2.65 -12.46 -3.33
N PRO A 3 1.71 -12.22 -2.39
CA PRO A 3 1.29 -10.86 -2.08
C PRO A 3 2.48 -9.94 -1.76
N PRO A 4 2.40 -8.63 -2.10
CA PRO A 4 3.46 -7.68 -1.87
C PRO A 4 3.82 -7.61 -0.39
N THR A 5 5.12 -7.59 -0.13
CA THR A 5 5.67 -7.43 1.22
C THR A 5 5.49 -5.99 1.72
N ILE A 6 5.53 -5.79 3.03
CA ILE A 6 5.51 -4.45 3.66
C ILE A 6 6.59 -3.53 3.07
N VAL A 7 7.79 -4.06 2.79
CA VAL A 7 8.90 -3.27 2.22
C VAL A 7 8.55 -2.75 0.82
N GLN A 8 7.90 -3.56 -0.01
CA GLN A 8 7.45 -3.15 -1.34
C GLN A 8 6.36 -2.08 -1.26
N VAL A 9 5.43 -2.22 -0.31
CA VAL A 9 4.37 -1.22 -0.07
C VAL A 9 4.97 0.13 0.37
N GLU A 10 5.93 0.12 1.30
CA GLU A 10 6.59 1.35 1.77
C GLU A 10 7.44 2.03 0.68
N ASN A 11 8.10 1.25 -0.18
CA ASN A 11 8.83 1.80 -1.33
C ASN A 11 7.88 2.48 -2.33
N LEU A 12 6.73 1.87 -2.62
CA LEU A 12 5.70 2.48 -3.48
C LEU A 12 5.15 3.77 -2.87
N ARG A 13 4.88 3.76 -1.56
CA ARG A 13 4.47 4.95 -0.81
C ARG A 13 5.47 6.10 -0.98
N LYS A 14 6.76 5.85 -0.77
CA LYS A 14 7.81 6.86 -0.95
C LYS A 14 7.91 7.37 -2.39
N GLN A 15 7.87 6.47 -3.37
CA GLN A 15 7.90 6.84 -4.79
C GLN A 15 6.70 7.71 -5.19
N SER A 16 5.56 7.53 -4.52
CA SER A 16 4.35 8.32 -4.73
C SER A 16 4.28 9.65 -3.97
N GLY A 17 5.32 9.99 -3.19
CA GLY A 17 5.32 11.23 -2.41
C GLY A 17 4.25 11.26 -1.31
N ASP A 18 3.97 10.13 -0.67
CA ASP A 18 2.93 9.98 0.38
C ASP A 18 1.48 10.26 -0.09
N ILE A 19 1.24 10.33 -1.40
CA ILE A 19 -0.11 10.41 -1.98
C ILE A 19 -0.80 9.04 -1.88
N PRO A 20 -1.99 8.92 -1.26
CA PRO A 20 -2.70 7.65 -1.15
C PRO A 20 -2.87 6.96 -2.51
N ILE A 21 -2.34 5.73 -2.63
CA ILE A 21 -2.43 4.92 -3.85
C ILE A 21 -3.19 3.63 -3.56
N LYS A 22 -3.98 3.22 -4.55
CA LYS A 22 -4.54 1.88 -4.65
C LYS A 22 -3.88 1.15 -5.82
N PHE A 23 -3.43 -0.07 -5.60
CA PHE A 23 -2.92 -0.92 -6.66
C PHE A 23 -3.50 -2.33 -6.54
N ALA A 24 -3.69 -2.98 -7.70
CA ALA A 24 -4.24 -4.32 -7.79
C ALA A 24 -3.13 -5.29 -8.18
N HIS A 25 -3.08 -6.42 -7.51
CA HIS A 25 -2.26 -7.55 -7.88
C HIS A 25 -3.17 -8.65 -8.43
N VAL A 26 -2.91 -9.10 -9.66
CA VAL A 26 -3.70 -10.11 -10.34
C VAL A 26 -2.85 -11.36 -10.50
N ASP A 27 -3.28 -12.48 -9.91
CA ASP A 27 -2.58 -13.76 -9.98
C ASP A 27 -3.59 -14.87 -10.27
N HIS A 28 -3.43 -15.58 -11.40
CA HIS A 28 -4.32 -16.67 -11.83
C HIS A 28 -5.83 -16.32 -11.76
N GLY A 29 -6.19 -15.09 -12.12
CA GLY A 29 -7.59 -14.61 -12.09
C GLY A 29 -8.07 -14.15 -10.70
N ARG A 30 -7.27 -14.29 -9.65
CA ARG A 30 -7.53 -13.71 -8.33
C ARG A 30 -6.99 -12.29 -8.26
N VAL A 31 -7.85 -11.34 -7.86
CA VAL A 31 -7.47 -9.94 -7.65
C VAL A 31 -7.29 -9.67 -6.16
N SER A 32 -6.15 -9.15 -5.77
CA SER A 32 -5.89 -8.60 -4.43
C SER A 32 -5.70 -7.09 -4.54
N ILE A 33 -6.48 -6.33 -3.79
CA ILE A 33 -6.40 -4.86 -3.80
C ILE A 33 -5.61 -4.41 -2.58
N PHE A 34 -4.57 -3.63 -2.82
CA PHE A 34 -3.77 -3.00 -1.78
C PHE A 34 -4.03 -1.50 -1.82
N SER A 35 -4.32 -0.93 -0.66
CA SER A 35 -4.48 0.50 -0.50
C SER A 35 -3.65 0.95 0.68
N TYR A 36 -2.86 2.00 0.49
CA TYR A 36 -2.26 2.69 1.61
C TYR A 36 -2.95 4.05 1.76
N ASN A 37 -3.34 4.37 2.99
CA ASN A 37 -3.88 5.67 3.34
C ASN A 37 -2.90 6.32 4.32
N LYS A 38 -2.56 7.59 4.08
CA LYS A 38 -1.87 8.39 5.10
C LYS A 38 -2.87 8.65 6.23
N VAL A 39 -2.62 8.05 7.39
CA VAL A 39 -3.38 8.32 8.62
C VAL A 39 -2.44 9.06 9.56
N GLU A 40 -2.80 10.28 9.93
CA GLU A 40 -2.11 10.99 11.00
C GLU A 40 -2.58 10.40 12.34
N LEU A 41 -1.64 9.85 13.11
CA LEU A 41 -1.96 9.32 14.42
C LEU A 41 -2.29 10.48 15.37
N PRO A 42 -3.31 10.36 16.22
CA PRO A 42 -3.59 11.37 17.21
C PRO A 42 -2.40 11.49 18.17
N ILE A 43 -2.05 12.72 18.52
CA ILE A 43 -1.07 12.98 19.57
C ILE A 43 -1.80 12.80 20.91
N LEU A 44 -1.28 11.92 21.77
CA LEU A 44 -1.80 11.72 23.12
C LEU A 44 -1.29 12.83 24.06
N PRO A 45 -2.09 13.25 25.07
CA PRO A 45 -1.71 14.27 26.04
C PRO A 45 -0.56 13.84 26.97
#